data_AF-A0A521VMI5-F1
#
_entry.id   AF-A0A521VMI5-F1
#
_cell.length_a   1.000
_cell.length_b   1.000
_cell.length_c   1.000
_cell.angle_alpha   90.00
_cell.angle_beta   90.00
_cell.angle_gamma   90.00
#
_symmetry.space_group_name_H-M   'P 1'
#
loop_
_entity.id
_entity.type
_entity.pdbx_description
1 polymer ?
#
loop_
_entity_poly.entity_id
_entity_poly.type
_entity_poly.pdbx_seq_one_letter_code
_entity_poly.pdbx_strand_id
1 'polypeptide(L)'
;MSKKIAVLVRERQAEALRMALGLVLLDDAVDVYVLDRKLAEDAEIGLHLATLREFDFRIYTNDPANDGMECLPTDEIARRLAGYDHALPY
;
A
#
# COMPACT_ATOMS: atom_id res chain seq x y z
N MET A 1 11.16 17.37 7.60
CA MET A 1 9.80 17.51 7.03
C MET A 1 9.41 16.10 6.65
N SER A 2 8.35 15.54 7.26
CA SER A 2 7.86 14.20 6.96
C SER A 2 7.53 14.10 5.47
N LYS A 3 8.08 13.08 4.80
CA LYS A 3 7.83 12.82 3.38
C LYS A 3 6.53 12.07 3.20
N LYS A 4 5.83 12.34 2.09
CA LYS A 4 4.70 11.53 1.65
C LYS A 4 5.18 10.44 0.73
N ILE A 5 5.02 9.19 1.13
CA ILE A 5 5.47 8.03 0.38
C ILE A 5 4.27 7.18 -0.01
N ALA A 6 4.17 6.85 -1.30
CA ALA A 6 3.25 5.86 -1.81
C ALA A 6 4.01 4.54 -2.05
N VAL A 7 3.54 3.44 -1.48
CA VAL A 7 4.04 2.09 -1.78
C VAL A 7 3.07 1.41 -2.74
N LEU A 8 3.55 1.04 -3.93
CA LEU A 8 2.75 0.40 -4.96
C LEU A 8 3.00 -1.10 -4.93
N VAL A 9 1.98 -1.87 -4.56
CA VAL A 9 2.01 -3.32 -4.38
C VAL A 9 1.45 -3.99 -5.62
N ARG A 10 2.29 -4.62 -6.44
CA ARG A 10 1.85 -5.35 -7.65
C ARG A 10 2.39 -6.78 -7.68
N GLU A 11 3.69 -6.94 -7.89
CA GLU A 11 4.32 -8.27 -8.07
C GLU A 11 4.89 -8.80 -6.75
N ARG A 12 5.85 -8.07 -6.16
CA ARG A 12 6.57 -8.50 -4.94
C ARG A 12 5.79 -8.14 -3.68
N GLN A 13 4.58 -8.69 -3.57
CA GLN A 13 3.57 -8.24 -2.61
C GLN A 13 4.04 -8.28 -1.15
N ALA A 14 4.59 -9.41 -0.70
CA ALA A 14 5.13 -9.55 0.65
C ALA A 14 6.28 -8.55 0.94
N GLU A 15 7.18 -8.36 -0.03
CA GLU A 15 8.27 -7.38 0.08
C GLU A 15 7.71 -5.97 0.22
N ALA A 16 6.75 -5.59 -0.61
CA ALA A 16 6.14 -4.27 -0.61
C ALA A 16 5.49 -3.93 0.74
N LEU A 17 4.69 -4.86 1.28
CA LEU A 17 4.02 -4.68 2.58
C LEU A 17 5.03 -4.60 3.72
N ARG A 18 6.06 -5.46 3.71
CA ARG A 18 7.17 -5.40 4.67
C ARG A 18 7.92 -4.07 4.60
N MET A 19 8.14 -3.53 3.40
CA MET A 19 8.80 -2.24 3.21
C MET A 19 7.91 -1.09 3.70
N ALA A 20 6.60 -1.12 3.45
CA ALA A 20 5.65 -0.14 3.98
C ALA A 20 5.71 -0.08 5.51
N LEU A 21 5.73 -1.24 6.18
CA LEU A 21 5.90 -1.34 7.63
C LEU A 21 7.24 -0.75 8.11
N GLY A 22 8.33 -0.97 7.38
CA GLY A 22 9.64 -0.41 7.76
C GLY A 22 9.69 1.11 7.63
N LEU A 23 9.02 1.68 6.63
CA LEU A 23 9.05 3.11 6.34
C LEU A 23 8.34 3.96 7.39
N VAL A 24 7.32 3.43 8.07
CA VAL A 24 6.60 4.19 9.12
C VAL A 24 7.48 4.51 10.33
N LEU A 25 8.52 3.71 10.57
CA LEU A 25 9.50 3.97 11.64
C LEU A 25 10.35 5.21 11.36
N LEU A 26 10.32 5.73 10.13
CA LEU A 26 11.07 6.92 9.71
C LEU A 26 10.29 8.23 9.86
N ASP A 27 9.10 8.19 10.50
CA ASP A 27 8.21 9.36 10.70
C ASP A 27 7.72 9.98 9.38
N ASP A 28 7.62 9.15 8.33
CA ASP A 28 7.07 9.50 7.03
C ASP A 28 5.60 9.06 6.91
N ALA A 29 4.80 9.83 6.17
CA ALA A 29 3.41 9.47 5.87
C ALA A 29 3.40 8.45 4.73
N VAL A 30 3.00 7.20 5.04
CA VAL A 30 3.00 6.09 4.09
C VAL A 30 1.56 5.68 3.75
N ASP A 31 1.22 5.75 2.47
CA ASP A 31 -0.02 5.17 1.94
C ASP A 31 0.31 3.96 1.04
N VAL A 32 -0.50 2.91 1.15
CA VAL A 32 -0.28 1.65 0.41
C VAL A 32 -1.33 1.51 -0.67
N TYR A 33 -0.91 1.21 -1.90
CA TYR A 33 -1.78 0.99 -3.05
C TYR A 33 -1.57 -0.42 -3.60
N VAL A 34 -2.56 -1.30 -3.46
CA VAL A 34 -2.58 -2.64 -4.06
C VAL A 34 -3.18 -2.54 -5.46
N LEU A 35 -2.38 -2.83 -6.49
CA LEU A 35 -2.74 -2.51 -7.87
C LEU A 35 -2.93 -3.75 -8.73
N ASP A 36 -3.99 -3.71 -9.53
CA ASP A 36 -4.31 -4.55 -10.69
C ASP A 36 -4.46 -6.05 -10.42
N ARG A 37 -4.31 -6.50 -9.16
CA ARG A 37 -4.57 -7.87 -8.73
C ARG A 37 -4.87 -7.98 -7.25
N LYS A 38 -5.60 -9.03 -6.90
CA LYS A 38 -5.77 -9.49 -5.52
C LYS A 38 -4.42 -9.79 -4.85
N LEU A 39 -4.29 -9.47 -3.57
CA LEU A 39 -3.22 -10.01 -2.74
C LEU A 39 -3.30 -11.54 -2.71
N ALA A 40 -2.15 -12.20 -2.84
CA ALA A 40 -2.08 -13.64 -2.73
C ALA A 40 -2.47 -14.11 -1.32
N GLU A 41 -3.12 -15.27 -1.26
CA GLU A 41 -3.49 -15.94 -0.01
C GLU A 41 -2.26 -16.62 0.59
N ASP A 42 -1.40 -15.79 1.17
CA ASP A 42 -0.12 -16.18 1.75
C ASP A 42 -0.04 -15.73 3.23
N ALA A 43 0.56 -16.55 4.07
CA ALA A 43 0.61 -16.30 5.52
C ALA A 43 1.44 -15.06 5.88
N GLU A 44 2.53 -14.79 5.14
CA GLU A 44 3.37 -13.61 5.35
C GLU A 44 2.62 -12.34 4.91
N ILE A 45 1.98 -12.38 3.74
CA ILE A 45 1.15 -11.27 3.25
C ILE A 45 0.02 -10.96 4.25
N GLY A 46 -0.67 -11.99 4.73
CA GLY A 46 -1.75 -11.85 5.71
C GLY A 46 -1.28 -11.20 7.02
N LEU A 47 -0.10 -11.63 7.53
CA LEU A 47 0.51 -11.04 8.72
C LEU A 47 0.84 -9.56 8.50
N HIS A 48 1.55 -9.21 7.42
CA HIS A 48 1.93 -7.83 7.15
C HIS A 48 0.72 -6.93 6.94
N LEU A 49 -0.31 -7.41 6.26
CA LEU A 49 -1.56 -6.66 6.06
C LEU A 49 -2.31 -6.43 7.37
N ALA A 50 -2.37 -7.44 8.25
CA ALA A 50 -2.97 -7.29 9.57
C ALA A 50 -2.23 -6.23 10.39
N THR A 51 -0.90 -6.28 10.41
CA THR A 51 -0.08 -5.27 11.08
C THR A 51 -0.31 -3.87 10.49
N LEU A 52 -0.31 -3.69 9.17
CA LEU A 52 -0.59 -2.38 8.57
C LEU A 52 -1.94 -1.80 9.01
N ARG A 53 -2.97 -2.65 9.14
CA ARG A 53 -4.29 -2.24 9.64
C ARG A 53 -4.28 -1.88 11.13
N GLU A 54 -3.54 -2.61 11.96
CA GLU A 54 -3.37 -2.31 13.40
C GLU A 54 -2.69 -0.96 13.64
N PHE A 55 -1.81 -0.55 12.71
CA PHE A 55 -1.14 0.76 12.74
C PHE A 55 -1.90 1.85 11.97
N ASP A 56 -3.18 1.62 11.63
CA ASP A 56 -4.07 2.57 10.95
C ASP A 56 -3.52 3.10 9.61
N PHE A 57 -2.76 2.29 8.87
CA PHE A 57 -2.33 2.67 7.52
C PHE A 57 -3.53 2.78 6.58
N ARG A 58 -3.43 3.74 5.66
CA ARG A 58 -4.38 3.83 4.55
C ARG A 58 -3.96 2.86 3.46
N ILE A 59 -4.85 1.92 3.17
CA ILE A 59 -4.63 0.87 2.17
C ILE A 59 -5.75 0.96 1.14
N TYR A 60 -5.34 1.25 -0.10
CA TYR A 60 -6.21 1.42 -1.25
C TYR A 60 -6.01 0.31 -2.26
N THR A 61 -7.03 0.02 -3.05
CA THR A 61 -6.96 -0.93 -4.16
C THR A 61 -7.68 -0.39 -5.39
N ASN A 62 -7.29 -0.80 -6.60
CA ASN A 62 -8.15 -0.66 -7.80
C ASN A 62 -8.73 -2.00 -8.27
N ASP A 63 -8.41 -3.09 -7.57
CA ASP A 63 -9.01 -4.40 -7.77
C ASP A 63 -10.07 -4.65 -6.67
N PRO A 64 -11.36 -4.79 -7.02
CA PRO A 64 -12.43 -5.04 -6.06
C PRO A 64 -12.36 -6.42 -5.40
N ALA A 65 -11.52 -7.35 -5.88
CA ALA A 65 -11.30 -8.65 -5.24
C ALA A 65 -10.49 -8.55 -3.93
N ASN A 66 -9.90 -7.40 -3.63
CA ASN A 66 -9.22 -7.11 -2.36
C ASN A 66 -10.22 -6.68 -1.29
N ASP A 67 -10.96 -7.64 -0.73
CA ASP A 67 -11.98 -7.39 0.29
C ASP A 67 -11.44 -6.64 1.52
N GLY A 68 -12.23 -5.66 2.01
CA GLY A 68 -11.86 -4.87 3.17
C GLY A 68 -10.75 -3.84 2.93
N MET A 69 -10.55 -3.43 1.68
CA MET A 69 -9.73 -2.27 1.30
C MET A 69 -10.60 -1.20 0.65
N GLU A 70 -10.18 0.06 0.72
CA GLU A 70 -10.88 1.14 0.03
C GLU A 70 -10.58 1.05 -1.48
N CYS A 71 -11.61 0.75 -2.27
CA CYS A 71 -11.47 0.64 -3.72
C CYS A 71 -11.56 2.03 -4.38
N LEU A 72 -10.53 2.39 -5.14
CA LEU A 72 -10.41 3.63 -5.88
C LEU A 72 -10.26 3.37 -7.39
N PRO A 73 -10.90 4.17 -8.26
CA PRO A 73 -10.62 4.17 -9.69
C PRO A 73 -9.14 4.45 -10.00
N THR A 74 -8.61 3.83 -11.06
CA THR A 74 -7.20 4.03 -11.48
C THR A 74 -6.86 5.49 -11.78
N ASP A 75 -7.77 6.28 -12.35
CA ASP A 75 -7.54 7.70 -12.62
C ASP A 75 -7.41 8.53 -11.34
N GLU A 76 -8.19 8.19 -10.31
CA GLU A 76 -8.09 8.80 -8.98
C GLU A 76 -6.77 8.46 -8.29
N ILE A 77 -6.34 7.20 -8.35
CA ILE A 77 -5.01 6.79 -7.85
C ILE A 77 -3.92 7.59 -8.56
N ALA A 78 -3.97 7.69 -9.90
CA ALA A 78 -2.99 8.44 -10.67
C ALA A 78 -2.93 9.93 -10.26
N ARG A 79 -4.08 10.57 -10.02
CA ARG A 79 -4.15 11.94 -9.50
C ARG A 79 -3.50 12.06 -8.13
N ARG A 80 -3.75 11.12 -7.21
CA ARG A 80 -3.15 11.12 -5.87
C ARG A 80 -1.65 10.92 -5.90
N LEU A 81 -1.16 9.98 -6.74
CA LEU A 81 0.27 9.66 -6.85
C LEU A 81 1.14 10.87 -7.20
N ALA A 82 0.62 11.81 -8.01
CA ALA A 82 1.32 13.05 -8.33
C ALA A 82 1.59 13.97 -7.13
N GLY A 83 0.91 13.75 -5.99
CA GLY A 83 1.07 14.52 -4.75
C GLY A 83 2.04 13.92 -3.73
N TYR A 84 2.65 12.77 -4.01
CA TYR A 84 3.63 12.14 -3.12
C TYR A 84 5.05 12.61 -3.46
N ASP A 85 5.91 12.70 -2.45
CA ASP A 85 7.35 12.94 -2.67
C ASP A 85 8.02 11.74 -3.34
N HIS A 86 7.59 10.54 -2.98
CA HIS A 86 8.12 9.28 -3.49
C HIS A 86 7.01 8.29 -3.80
N ALA A 87 7.13 7.58 -4.93
CA ALA A 87 6.35 6.40 -5.24
C ALA A 87 7.30 5.22 -5.42
N LEU A 88 7.13 4.18 -4.60
CA LEU A 88 8.00 3.02 -4.55
C LEU A 88 7.29 1.82 -5.18
N PRO A 89 7.65 1.42 -6.42
CA PRO A 89 7.01 0.30 -7.10
C PRO A 89 7.63 -1.05 -6.72
N TYR A 90 6.77 -2.04 -6.43
CA TYR A 90 7.17 -3.40 -6.07
C TYR A 90 6.49 -4.50 -6.88
#